data_AF-R7AG33-F1
#
_entry.id   AF-R7AG33-F1
#
_cell.length_a   1.000
_cell.length_b   1.000
_cell.length_c   1.000
_cell.angle_alpha   90.00
_cell.angle_beta   90.00
_cell.angle_gamma   90.00
#
_symmetry.space_group_name_H-M   'P 1'
#
loop_
_entity.id
_entity.type
_entity.pdbx_description
1 polymer ?
#
loop_
_entity_poly.entity_id
_entity_poly.type
_entity_poly.pdbx_seq_one_letter_code
_entity_poly.pdbx_strand_id
1 'polypeptide(L)' 'MPISESRKRANEKYNAKAYDQVKIIVKKGEREKIKAHAESKGMSLNGYINALIDADMQKTASEE' A
#
# COMPACT_ATOMS: atom_id res chain seq x y z
N MET A 1 -24.90 -6.77 -17.94
CA MET A 1 -25.07 -5.30 -17.96
C MET A 1 -23.71 -4.64 -17.95
N PRO A 2 -23.33 -3.84 -18.96
CA PRO A 2 -22.06 -3.13 -18.94
C PRO A 2 -22.14 -2.03 -17.87
N ILE A 3 -21.17 -2.01 -16.96
CA ILE A 3 -21.08 -0.97 -15.93
C ILE A 3 -20.88 0.37 -16.64
N SER A 4 -21.89 1.23 -16.58
CA SER A 4 -21.90 2.60 -17.11
C SER A 4 -20.64 3.36 -16.68
N GLU A 5 -20.03 4.08 -17.61
CA GLU A 5 -18.83 4.92 -17.39
C GLU A 5 -19.00 5.89 -16.21
N SER A 6 -20.22 6.30 -15.90
CA SER A 6 -20.55 7.16 -14.76
C SER A 6 -20.26 6.50 -13.41
N ARG A 7 -20.40 5.17 -13.29
CA ARG A 7 -20.03 4.45 -12.06
C ARG A 7 -18.52 4.33 -11.88
N LYS A 8 -17.75 4.20 -12.98
CA LYS A 8 -16.27 4.21 -12.92
C LYS A 8 -15.74 5.53 -12.34
N ARG A 9 -16.21 6.66 -12.88
CA ARG A 9 -15.81 8.00 -12.42
C ARG A 9 -16.17 8.27 -10.96
N ALA A 10 -17.32 7.76 -10.50
CA ALA A 10 -17.71 7.89 -9.09
C ALA A 10 -16.77 7.09 -8.17
N ASN A 11 -16.47 5.85 -8.52
CA ASN A 11 -15.55 5.01 -7.75
C ASN A 11 -14.11 5.57 -7.74
N GLU A 12 -13.65 6.15 -8.86
CA GLU A 12 -12.34 6.82 -8.93
C GLU A 12 -12.26 8.04 -7.99
N LYS A 13 -13.31 8.86 -7.93
CA LYS A 13 -13.36 10.00 -6.99
C LYS A 13 -13.37 9.56 -5.52
N TYR A 14 -14.01 8.45 -5.19
CA TYR A 14 -13.99 7.92 -3.82
C TYR A 14 -12.65 7.29 -3.45
N ASN A 15 -12.05 6.52 -4.36
CA ASN A 15 -10.73 5.93 -4.14
C ASN A 15 -9.65 7.00 -3.96
N ALA A 16 -9.65 8.06 -4.77
CA ALA A 16 -8.66 9.13 -4.69
C ALA A 16 -8.77 10.01 -3.43
N LYS A 17 -9.95 10.03 -2.79
CA LYS A 17 -10.20 10.88 -1.61
C LYS A 17 -9.95 10.16 -0.29
N ALA A 18 -9.99 8.83 -0.30
CA ALA A 18 -9.84 7.99 0.89
C ALA A 18 -8.51 7.22 0.93
N TYR A 19 -7.86 7.02 -0.22
CA TYR A 19 -6.65 6.21 -0.33
C TYR A 19 -5.63 6.87 -1.25
N ASP A 20 -4.48 7.23 -0.70
CA ASP A 20 -3.29 7.54 -1.50
C ASP A 20 -2.75 6.24 -2.12
N GLN A 21 -2.79 6.15 -3.46
CA GLN A 21 -2.22 5.02 -4.18
C GLN A 21 -0.73 5.23 -4.44
N VAL A 22 0.11 4.66 -3.59
CA VAL A 22 1.56 4.65 -3.81
C VAL A 22 1.93 3.51 -4.75
N LYS A 23 2.36 3.84 -5.97
CA LYS A 23 2.87 2.86 -6.93
C LYS A 23 4.34 2.55 -6.63
N ILE A 24 4.58 1.45 -5.91
CA ILE A 24 5.93 0.95 -5.63
C ILE A 24 6.43 0.06 -6.77
N ILE A 25 7.61 0.39 -7.31
CA ILE A 25 8.34 -0.45 -8.26
C ILE A 25 9.41 -1.21 -7.47
N VAL A 26 9.20 -2.52 -7.30
CA VAL A 26 10.19 -3.44 -6.72
C VAL A 26 10.77 -4.34 -7.79
N LYS A 27 12.02 -4.77 -7.62
CA LYS A 27 12.63 -5.72 -8.55
C LYS A 27 11.88 -7.05 -8.55
N LYS A 28 11.95 -7.76 -9.67
CA LYS A 28 11.33 -9.09 -9.82
C LYS A 28 11.93 -10.05 -8.78
N GLY A 29 11.08 -10.71 -8.00
CA GLY A 29 11.49 -11.59 -6.89
C GLY A 29 11.58 -10.91 -5.51
N GLU A 30 11.78 -9.59 -5.43
CA GLU A 30 11.72 -8.88 -4.14
C GLU A 30 10.29 -8.86 -3.58
N ARG A 31 9.29 -8.73 -4.45
CA ARG A 31 7.88 -8.77 -4.05
C ARG A 31 7.52 -10.08 -3.32
N GLU A 32 8.06 -11.21 -3.76
CA GLU A 32 7.84 -12.51 -3.11
C GLU A 32 8.55 -12.58 -1.76
N LYS A 33 9.77 -12.07 -1.64
CA LYS A 33 10.48 -11.97 -0.36
C LYS A 33 9.70 -11.10 0.64
N ILE A 34 9.21 -9.95 0.20
CA ILE A 34 8.39 -9.04 1.04
C ILE A 34 7.09 -9.73 1.44
N LYS A 35 6.44 -10.45 0.51
CA LYS A 35 5.21 -11.21 0.78
C LYS A 35 5.45 -12.31 1.83
N ALA A 36 6.50 -13.12 1.67
CA ALA A 36 6.86 -14.19 2.61
C ALA A 36 7.22 -13.65 4.01
N HIS A 37 7.90 -12.50 4.06
CA HIS A 37 8.23 -11.83 5.32
C HIS A 37 6.97 -11.27 6.00
N ALA A 38 6.07 -10.65 5.23
CA ALA A 38 4.78 -10.17 5.73
C ALA A 38 3.91 -11.34 6.24
N GLU A 39 3.83 -12.44 5.48
CA GLU A 39 3.11 -13.66 5.88
C GLU A 39 3.68 -14.27 7.16
N SER A 40 5.01 -14.31 7.31
CA SER A 40 5.65 -14.76 8.56
C SER A 40 5.31 -13.89 9.78
N LYS A 41 4.97 -12.61 9.54
CA LYS A 41 4.53 -11.67 10.58
C LYS A 41 3.00 -11.63 10.75
N GLY A 42 2.26 -12.45 10.00
CA GLY A 42 0.78 -12.44 9.99
C GLY A 42 0.18 -11.16 9.41
N MET A 43 0.95 -10.39 8.65
CA MET A 43 0.54 -9.11 8.09
C MET A 43 0.30 -9.22 6.58
N SER A 44 -0.61 -8.40 6.06
CA SER A 44 -0.72 -8.21 4.61
C SER A 44 0.52 -7.49 4.08
N LEU A 45 0.87 -7.74 2.81
CA LEU A 45 2.01 -7.08 2.16
C LEU A 45 1.89 -5.54 2.23
N ASN A 46 0.68 -5.01 2.03
CA ASN A 46 0.40 -3.57 2.15
C ASN A 46 0.54 -3.07 3.60
N GLY A 47 0.02 -3.82 4.57
CA GLY A 47 0.16 -3.48 5.99
C GLY A 47 1.63 -3.50 6.45
N TYR A 48 2.42 -4.43 5.92
CA TYR A 48 3.85 -4.52 6.21
C TYR A 48 4.62 -3.32 5.65
N ILE A 49 4.31 -2.89 4.42
CA ILE A 49 4.91 -1.70 3.82
C ILE A 49 4.54 -0.45 4.62
N ASN A 50 3.26 -0.26 4.94
CA ASN A 50 2.83 0.89 5.73
C ASN A 50 3.45 0.90 7.13
N ALA A 51 3.53 -0.26 7.80
CA ALA A 51 4.16 -0.36 9.12
C ALA A 51 5.67 -0.08 9.07
N LEU A 52 6.35 -0.48 7.99
CA LEU A 52 7.76 -0.13 7.78
C LEU A 52 7.95 1.37 7.58
N ILE A 53 7.11 2.00 6.75
CA ILE A 53 7.15 3.45 6.52
C ILE A 53 6.85 4.20 7.81
N ASP A 54 5.83 3.79 8.56
CA ASP A 54 5.46 4.41 9.84
C ASP A 54 6.57 4.26 10.89
N ALA A 55 7.16 3.07 11.00
CA ALA A 55 8.28 2.83 11.91
C ALA A 55 9.56 3.61 11.53
N ASP A 56 9.81 3.80 10.24
CA ASP A 56 10.95 4.59 9.73
C ASP A 56 10.73 6.10 9.96
N MET A 57 9.51 6.59 9.71
CA MET A 57 9.11 7.98 10.00
C MET A 57 9.08 8.28 11.52
N GLN A 58 8.66 7.33 12.35
CA GLN A 58 8.70 7.51 13.80
C GLN A 58 10.12 7.57 14.36
N LYS A 59 11.05 6.80 13.78
CA LYS A 59 12.47 6.86 14.19
C LYS A 59 13.08 8.21 13.85
N THR A 60 12.81 8.74 12.66
CA THR A 60 13.30 10.07 12.26
C THR A 60 12.72 11.19 13.13
N ALA A 61 11.47 11.09 13.57
CA ALA A 61 10.87 12.07 14.48
C ALA A 61 11.38 12.00 15.94
N SER A 62 12.02 10.88 16.33
CA SER A 62 12.58 10.69 17.67
C SER A 62 14.08 11.04 17.78
N GLU A 63 14.71 11.43 16.68
CA GLU A 63 16.12 11.81 16.61
C GLU A 63 16.34 13.33 16.40
N GLU A 64 15.33 14.17 16.66
CA GLU A 64 15.45 15.64 16.72
C GLU A 64 15.14 16.21 18.11
#